data_AF-A0A419I3C5-F1
#
_entry.id   AF-A0A419I3C5-F1
#
_cell.length_a   1.000
_cell.length_b   1.000
_cell.length_c   1.000
_cell.angle_alpha   90.00
_cell.angle_beta   90.00
_cell.angle_gamma   90.00
#
_symmetry.space_group_name_H-M   'P 1'
#
loop_
_entity.id
_entity.type
_entity.pdbx_description
1 polymer ?
#
loop_
_entity_poly.entity_id
_entity_poly.type
_entity_poly.pdbx_seq_one_letter_code
_entity_poly.pdbx_strand_id
1 'polypeptide(L)'
;MHIIDKPVRMPRPVFIASCELAGLAEPPIVIGPDQTYRTDRAAMALRRSTIDALTRLGLAGVDGALDPQYRATLTVLAAAQRELYAWSNFPRAGNDGAIQVAASGRGAVRLITDHRTIQLDPILPQDLTVSLVDALPDYAPARISRLRVPTAYLDGTNTDPLSELSGQADVMRHLMRAERAAVHKIYAAVRNNGNRRRSVPLTVYDLTRSGRILATCGEQDATMGTGGRTDLVGALDRILNGFKEDFA
;
A
#
# COMPACT_ATOMS: atom_id res chain seq x y z
N MET A 1 13.99 14.51 -13.37
CA MET A 1 14.42 13.44 -12.45
C MET A 1 14.23 12.12 -13.16
N HIS A 2 15.32 11.40 -13.43
CA HIS A 2 15.28 10.07 -14.03
C HIS A 2 15.39 9.04 -12.91
N ILE A 3 14.44 8.12 -12.85
CA ILE A 3 14.43 6.98 -11.93
C ILE A 3 15.00 5.74 -12.65
N ILE A 4 15.09 4.61 -11.95
CA ILE A 4 15.46 3.32 -12.56
C ILE A 4 14.58 3.01 -13.78
N ASP A 5 15.13 2.32 -14.77
CA ASP A 5 14.46 2.02 -16.04
C ASP A 5 13.98 0.57 -16.17
N LYS A 6 14.43 -0.31 -15.27
CA LYS A 6 14.06 -1.73 -15.21
C LYS A 6 13.70 -2.18 -13.80
N PRO A 7 12.87 -3.21 -13.66
CA PRO A 7 12.60 -3.85 -12.37
C PRO A 7 13.88 -4.33 -11.67
N VAL A 8 13.96 -4.11 -10.36
CA VAL A 8 15.05 -4.61 -9.52
C VAL A 8 14.51 -5.26 -8.26
N ARG A 9 15.06 -6.43 -7.91
CA ARG A 9 14.75 -7.14 -6.66
C ARG A 9 15.98 -7.26 -5.80
N MET A 10 15.84 -7.02 -4.50
CA MET A 10 16.93 -7.09 -3.53
C MET A 10 16.45 -7.59 -2.16
N PRO A 11 17.36 -8.05 -1.29
CA PRO A 11 17.03 -8.35 0.10
C PRO A 11 16.53 -7.10 0.83
N ARG A 12 15.51 -7.24 1.68
CA ARG A 12 14.92 -6.13 2.44
C ARG A 12 15.95 -5.37 3.30
N PRO A 13 16.90 -6.02 4.00
CA PRO A 13 17.92 -5.30 4.76
C PRO A 13 18.82 -4.40 3.88
N VAL A 14 19.11 -4.82 2.64
CA VAL A 14 19.90 -4.03 1.69
C VAL A 14 19.15 -2.77 1.29
N PHE A 15 17.85 -2.87 1.03
CA PHE A 15 17.02 -1.71 0.72
C PHE A 15 16.93 -0.71 1.89
N ILE A 16 16.71 -1.20 3.11
CA ILE A 16 16.64 -0.37 4.32
C ILE A 16 17.95 0.40 4.51
N ALA A 17 19.09 -0.31 4.48
CA ALA A 17 20.41 0.32 4.58
C ALA A 17 20.68 1.31 3.42
N SER A 18 20.13 1.06 2.22
CA SER A 18 20.26 2.00 1.10
C SER A 18 19.48 3.30 1.32
N CYS A 19 18.37 3.28 2.05
CA CYS A 19 17.63 4.48 2.43
C CYS A 19 18.48 5.37 3.37
N GLU A 20 19.19 4.75 4.31
CA GLU A 20 20.14 5.44 5.20
C GLU A 20 21.34 6.00 4.41
N LEU A 21 21.90 5.22 3.48
CA LEU A 21 22.97 5.67 2.58
C LEU A 21 22.56 6.88 1.73
N ALA A 22 21.30 6.92 1.30
CA ALA A 22 20.74 8.02 0.56
C ALA A 22 20.50 9.28 1.43
N GLY A 23 20.55 9.16 2.76
CA GLY A 23 20.27 10.25 3.69
C GLY A 23 18.81 10.68 3.66
N LEU A 24 17.89 9.72 3.45
CA LEU A 24 16.45 10.03 3.48
C LEU A 24 16.03 10.43 4.90
N ALA A 25 15.27 11.53 5.02
CA ALA A 25 14.74 11.99 6.30
C ALA A 25 13.76 10.97 6.91
N GLU A 26 12.94 10.37 6.06
CA GLU A 26 12.01 9.31 6.43
C GLU A 26 12.10 8.17 5.40
N PRO A 27 12.07 6.90 5.84
CA PRO A 27 11.99 5.77 4.93
C PRO A 27 10.61 5.74 4.23
N PRO A 28 10.48 5.03 3.10
CA PRO A 28 9.19 4.82 2.45
C PRO A 28 8.17 4.23 3.42
N ILE A 29 6.91 4.69 3.35
CA ILE A 29 5.88 4.45 4.38
C ILE A 29 5.65 2.97 4.71
N VAL A 30 5.84 2.08 3.74
CA VAL A 30 5.63 0.63 3.88
C VAL A 30 6.79 -0.11 4.53
N ILE A 31 7.95 0.54 4.71
CA ILE A 31 9.14 -0.06 5.32
C ILE A 31 9.15 0.14 6.84
N GLY A 32 8.62 1.29 7.29
CA GLY A 32 8.68 1.72 8.69
C GLY A 32 10.11 2.08 9.14
N PRO A 33 10.28 2.66 10.34
CA PRO A 33 11.60 2.88 10.92
C PRO A 33 12.27 1.54 11.25
N ASP A 34 13.56 1.42 10.96
CA ASP A 34 14.35 0.28 11.41
C ASP A 34 14.60 0.40 12.92
N GLN A 35 13.99 -0.51 13.69
CA GLN A 35 14.12 -0.54 15.15
C GLN A 35 15.21 -1.52 15.62
N THR A 36 16.01 -2.06 14.71
CA THR A 36 17.04 -3.03 15.06
C THR A 36 18.21 -2.33 15.75
N TYR A 37 18.42 -2.61 17.04
CA TYR A 37 19.65 -2.22 17.71
C TYR A 37 20.85 -2.95 17.07
N ARG A 38 21.87 -2.19 16.67
CA ARG A 38 23.09 -2.71 16.06
C ARG A 38 24.31 -2.13 16.77
N THR A 39 25.32 -2.96 16.97
CA THR A 39 26.65 -2.50 17.36
C THR A 39 27.34 -1.83 16.18
N ASP A 40 28.32 -0.96 16.42
CA ASP A 40 29.07 -0.28 15.35
C ASP A 40 29.71 -1.27 14.37
N ARG A 41 30.25 -2.38 14.88
CA ARG A 41 30.81 -3.45 14.05
C ARG A 41 29.75 -4.08 13.14
N ALA A 42 28.55 -4.35 13.66
CA ALA A 42 27.46 -4.90 12.87
C ALA A 42 26.95 -3.89 11.82
N ALA A 43 26.88 -2.61 12.18
CA ALA A 43 26.51 -1.54 11.25
C ALA A 43 27.51 -1.40 10.10
N MET A 44 28.82 -1.43 10.38
CA MET A 44 29.86 -1.40 9.35
C MET A 44 29.82 -2.63 8.43
N ALA A 45 29.62 -3.82 8.99
CA ALA A 45 29.50 -5.05 8.21
C ALA A 45 28.27 -5.02 7.29
N LEU A 46 27.11 -4.55 7.80
CA LEU A 46 25.90 -4.38 7.01
C LEU A 46 26.08 -3.33 5.91
N ARG A 47 26.73 -2.20 6.22
CA ARG A 47 27.02 -1.15 5.23
C ARG A 47 27.87 -1.71 4.07
N ARG A 48 28.94 -2.44 4.39
CA ARG A 48 29.79 -3.06 3.37
C ARG A 48 29.02 -4.07 2.51
N SER A 49 28.30 -4.99 3.14
CA SER A 49 27.52 -6.01 2.41
C SER A 49 26.40 -5.39 1.56
N THR A 50 25.83 -4.28 2.01
CA THR A 50 24.85 -3.47 1.27
C THR A 50 25.46 -2.86 0.02
N ILE A 51 26.61 -2.18 0.15
CA ILE A 51 27.32 -1.60 -1.00
C ILE A 51 27.70 -2.70 -2.01
N ASP A 52 28.23 -3.83 -1.54
CA ASP A 52 28.60 -4.95 -2.42
C ASP A 52 27.36 -5.49 -3.16
N ALA A 53 26.21 -5.60 -2.49
CA ALA A 53 24.97 -6.05 -3.09
C ALA A 53 24.43 -5.04 -4.12
N LEU A 54 24.42 -3.75 -3.79
CA LEU A 54 23.97 -2.69 -4.69
C LEU A 54 24.88 -2.59 -5.92
N THR A 55 26.19 -2.73 -5.75
CA THR A 55 27.16 -2.73 -6.86
C THR A 55 26.88 -3.89 -7.82
N ARG A 56 26.64 -5.11 -7.31
CA ARG A 56 26.25 -6.27 -8.14
C ARG A 56 24.93 -6.06 -8.89
N LEU A 57 24.02 -5.27 -8.34
CA LEU A 57 22.75 -4.92 -8.97
C LEU A 57 22.87 -3.72 -9.93
N GLY A 58 24.04 -3.08 -10.03
CA GLY A 58 24.24 -1.85 -10.79
C GLY A 58 23.57 -0.62 -10.17
N LEU A 59 23.24 -0.67 -8.88
CA LEU A 59 22.61 0.41 -8.11
C LEU A 59 23.60 1.25 -7.29
N ALA A 60 24.88 0.89 -7.34
CA ALA A 60 25.99 1.65 -6.79
C ALA A 60 27.23 1.50 -7.67
N GLY A 61 28.08 2.52 -7.68
CA GLY A 61 29.40 2.49 -8.30
C GLY A 61 30.41 1.67 -7.47
N VAL A 62 31.55 1.37 -8.08
CA VAL A 62 32.68 0.67 -7.42
C VAL A 62 33.28 1.46 -6.25
N ASP A 63 33.05 2.78 -6.22
CA ASP A 63 33.41 3.70 -5.15
C ASP A 63 32.41 3.70 -3.98
N GLY A 64 31.31 2.94 -4.10
CA GLY A 64 30.24 2.85 -3.13
C GLY A 64 29.22 3.98 -3.18
N ALA A 65 29.30 4.89 -4.16
CA ALA A 65 28.29 5.91 -4.38
C ALA A 65 27.03 5.28 -4.98
N LEU A 66 25.85 5.68 -4.49
CA LEU A 66 24.58 5.22 -5.08
C LEU A 66 24.44 5.75 -6.50
N ASP A 67 23.94 4.90 -7.39
CA ASP A 67 23.58 5.30 -8.74
C ASP A 67 22.56 6.47 -8.70
N PRO A 68 22.72 7.52 -9.54
CA PRO A 68 21.84 8.68 -9.51
C PRO A 68 20.36 8.35 -9.77
N GLN A 69 20.07 7.39 -10.65
CA GLN A 69 18.69 6.97 -10.93
C GLN A 69 18.11 6.20 -9.74
N TYR A 70 18.91 5.34 -9.10
CA TYR A 70 18.50 4.66 -7.88
C TYR A 70 18.25 5.63 -6.72
N ARG A 71 19.14 6.60 -6.52
CA ARG A 71 18.94 7.67 -5.52
C ARG A 71 17.64 8.45 -5.79
N ALA A 72 17.36 8.79 -7.05
CA ALA A 72 16.12 9.44 -7.44
C ALA A 72 14.88 8.57 -7.17
N THR A 73 14.94 7.26 -7.42
CA THR A 73 13.89 6.29 -7.07
C THR A 73 13.60 6.31 -5.57
N LEU A 74 14.63 6.29 -4.73
CA LEU A 74 14.49 6.38 -3.27
C LEU A 74 13.84 7.70 -2.84
N THR A 75 14.21 8.82 -3.46
CA THR A 75 13.59 10.13 -3.21
C THR A 75 12.11 10.15 -3.60
N VAL A 76 11.71 9.54 -4.73
CA VAL A 76 10.30 9.42 -5.13
C VAL A 76 9.49 8.67 -4.08
N LEU A 77 10.02 7.55 -3.59
CA LEU A 77 9.33 6.71 -2.60
C LEU A 77 9.19 7.39 -1.22
N ALA A 78 10.18 8.19 -0.81
CA ALA A 78 10.17 8.88 0.48
C ALA A 78 9.31 10.17 0.47
N ALA A 79 9.31 10.89 -0.65
CA ALA A 79 8.71 12.23 -0.75
C ALA A 79 7.76 12.35 -1.94
N ALA A 80 6.94 11.32 -2.16
CA ALA A 80 5.95 11.29 -3.23
C ALA A 80 4.97 12.48 -3.15
N GLN A 81 4.66 13.09 -4.28
CA GLN A 81 3.56 14.06 -4.40
C GLN A 81 2.20 13.36 -4.38
N ARG A 82 2.13 12.16 -4.95
CA ARG A 82 0.96 11.28 -4.93
C ARG A 82 1.44 9.88 -4.64
N GLU A 83 0.77 9.20 -3.72
CA GLU A 83 1.06 7.81 -3.43
C GLU A 83 -0.19 7.03 -3.05
N LEU A 84 -0.14 5.75 -3.35
CA LEU A 84 -1.06 4.74 -2.87
C LEU A 84 -0.25 3.68 -2.15
N TYR A 85 -0.76 3.14 -1.06
CA TYR A 85 -0.07 2.06 -0.36
C TYR A 85 -1.05 1.10 0.30
N ALA A 86 -0.65 -0.17 0.37
CA ALA A 86 -1.44 -1.25 0.93
C ALA A 86 -0.59 -2.06 1.91
N TRP A 87 -1.16 -2.41 3.07
CA TRP A 87 -0.65 -3.51 3.91
C TRP A 87 -1.60 -4.69 3.79
N SER A 88 -1.03 -5.85 3.55
CA SER A 88 -1.73 -7.11 3.34
C SER A 88 -1.36 -8.07 4.47
N ASN A 89 -2.37 -8.55 5.19
CA ASN A 89 -2.22 -9.61 6.17
C ASN A 89 -2.79 -10.91 5.61
N PHE A 90 -2.03 -12.00 5.73
CA PHE A 90 -2.40 -13.33 5.26
C PHE A 90 -2.41 -14.31 6.45
N PRO A 91 -3.53 -14.43 7.20
CA PRO A 91 -3.58 -15.14 8.48
C PRO A 91 -3.06 -16.58 8.45
N ARG A 92 -3.19 -17.27 7.32
CA ARG A 92 -2.76 -18.68 7.16
C ARG A 92 -1.38 -18.86 6.54
N ALA A 93 -0.90 -17.90 5.75
CA ALA A 93 0.35 -18.03 5.02
C ALA A 93 1.54 -17.44 5.79
N GLY A 94 1.30 -16.55 6.76
CA GLY A 94 2.36 -15.88 7.53
C GLY A 94 3.27 -14.97 6.67
N ASN A 95 2.85 -14.67 5.44
CA ASN A 95 3.61 -13.90 4.46
C ASN A 95 3.00 -12.52 4.28
N ASP A 96 2.87 -11.79 5.39
CA ASP A 96 2.42 -10.40 5.35
C ASP A 96 3.34 -9.56 4.47
N GLY A 97 2.74 -8.63 3.74
CA GLY A 97 3.43 -7.85 2.74
C GLY A 97 2.81 -6.47 2.59
N ALA A 98 3.54 -5.60 1.91
CA ALA A 98 3.10 -4.25 1.64
C ALA A 98 3.46 -3.83 0.22
N ILE A 99 2.66 -2.92 -0.32
CA ILE A 99 2.83 -2.34 -1.64
C ILE A 99 2.79 -0.83 -1.46
N GLN A 100 3.69 -0.11 -2.10
CA GLN A 100 3.62 1.34 -2.24
C GLN A 100 3.78 1.69 -3.71
N VAL A 101 2.96 2.60 -4.20
CA VAL A 101 3.07 3.16 -5.54
C VAL A 101 3.18 4.65 -5.39
N ALA A 102 4.27 5.22 -5.88
CA ALA A 102 4.70 6.58 -5.56
C ALA A 102 4.98 7.34 -6.85
N ALA A 103 4.55 8.60 -6.93
CA ALA A 103 4.85 9.47 -8.06
C ALA A 103 5.23 10.90 -7.63
N SER A 104 6.23 11.44 -8.33
CA SER A 104 6.66 12.84 -8.23
C SER A 104 7.14 13.33 -9.61
N GLY A 105 6.51 14.40 -10.11
CA GLY A 105 6.78 14.91 -11.45
C GLY A 105 6.53 13.84 -12.53
N ARG A 106 7.59 13.50 -13.29
CA ARG A 106 7.53 12.46 -14.34
C ARG A 106 7.97 11.07 -13.88
N GLY A 107 8.46 10.92 -12.65
CA GLY A 107 8.90 9.63 -12.11
C GLY A 107 7.80 8.96 -11.30
N ALA A 108 7.61 7.65 -11.50
CA ALA A 108 6.75 6.84 -10.68
C ALA A 108 7.30 5.42 -10.49
N VAL A 109 7.15 4.88 -9.28
CA VAL A 109 7.76 3.61 -8.87
C VAL A 109 6.73 2.82 -8.05
N ARG A 110 6.65 1.52 -8.30
CA ARG A 110 5.99 0.57 -7.41
C ARG A 110 7.05 -0.17 -6.58
N LEU A 111 6.87 -0.19 -5.27
CA LEU A 111 7.60 -0.99 -4.31
C LEU A 111 6.69 -2.11 -3.81
N ILE A 112 7.13 -3.36 -3.89
CA ILE A 112 6.48 -4.53 -3.30
C ILE A 112 7.44 -5.13 -2.28
N THR A 113 6.97 -5.39 -1.07
CA THR A 113 7.79 -5.94 0.02
C THR A 113 7.08 -7.04 0.78
N ASP A 114 7.87 -8.01 1.22
CA ASP A 114 7.52 -8.95 2.28
C ASP A 114 8.57 -8.87 3.40
N HIS A 115 8.67 -9.88 4.25
CA HIS A 115 9.67 -9.93 5.33
C HIS A 115 11.12 -10.14 4.84
N ARG A 116 11.34 -10.55 3.58
CA ARG A 116 12.66 -10.96 3.04
C ARG A 116 13.17 -10.07 1.92
N THR A 117 12.28 -9.61 1.04
CA THR A 117 12.64 -9.03 -0.25
C THR A 117 11.88 -7.75 -0.54
N ILE A 118 12.53 -6.91 -1.33
CA ILE A 118 11.99 -5.69 -1.93
C ILE A 118 12.08 -5.86 -3.44
N GLN A 119 11.00 -5.52 -4.13
CA GLN A 119 10.98 -5.34 -5.58
C GLN A 119 10.60 -3.89 -5.88
N LEU A 120 11.34 -3.27 -6.80
CA LEU A 120 11.09 -1.94 -7.33
C LEU A 120 10.81 -2.05 -8.82
N ASP A 121 9.65 -1.59 -9.25
CA ASP A 121 9.27 -1.54 -10.65
C ASP A 121 9.08 -0.08 -11.06
N PRO A 122 9.74 0.41 -12.13
CA PRO A 122 9.34 1.68 -12.73
C PRO A 122 7.97 1.54 -13.36
N ILE A 123 7.13 2.56 -13.19
CA ILE A 123 5.77 2.60 -13.75
C ILE A 123 5.50 3.96 -14.37
N LEU A 124 4.40 4.08 -15.11
CA LEU A 124 3.95 5.37 -15.61
C LEU A 124 3.21 6.16 -14.50
N PRO A 125 3.42 7.48 -14.36
CA PRO A 125 2.75 8.28 -13.34
C PRO A 125 1.22 8.31 -13.42
N GLN A 126 0.62 7.99 -14.56
CA GLN A 126 -0.83 7.86 -14.71
C GLN A 126 -1.38 6.51 -14.21
N ASP A 127 -0.53 5.51 -14.04
CA ASP A 127 -0.93 4.13 -13.74
C ASP A 127 -0.88 3.81 -12.24
N LEU A 128 -0.82 4.81 -11.34
CA LEU A 128 -0.65 4.59 -9.89
C LEU A 128 -1.68 3.62 -9.33
N THR A 129 -2.94 3.90 -9.63
CA THR A 129 -4.08 3.12 -9.15
C THR A 129 -4.08 1.71 -9.72
N VAL A 130 -3.94 1.61 -11.04
CA VAL A 130 -3.89 0.34 -11.76
C VAL A 130 -2.74 -0.52 -11.26
N SER A 131 -1.54 0.06 -11.13
CA SER A 131 -0.33 -0.61 -10.67
C SER A 131 -0.43 -1.16 -9.24
N LEU A 132 -1.11 -0.42 -8.34
CA LEU A 132 -1.38 -0.91 -6.98
C LEU A 132 -2.33 -2.10 -7.03
N VAL A 133 -3.46 -1.96 -7.72
CA VAL A 133 -4.52 -2.99 -7.75
C VAL A 133 -4.01 -4.25 -8.43
N ASP A 134 -3.25 -4.13 -9.52
CA ASP A 134 -2.67 -5.26 -10.25
C ASP A 134 -1.52 -5.93 -9.48
N ALA A 135 -1.00 -5.31 -8.41
CA ALA A 135 -0.03 -5.91 -7.51
C ALA A 135 -0.66 -6.64 -6.32
N LEU A 136 -1.97 -6.50 -6.09
CA LEU A 136 -2.67 -7.33 -5.12
C LEU A 136 -2.77 -8.77 -5.65
N PRO A 137 -2.89 -9.78 -4.76
CA PRO A 137 -3.15 -11.15 -5.18
C PRO A 137 -4.37 -11.22 -6.09
N ASP A 138 -4.34 -12.10 -7.09
CA ASP A 138 -5.52 -12.37 -7.89
C ASP A 138 -6.57 -13.09 -7.03
N TYR A 139 -7.77 -12.51 -6.93
CA TYR A 139 -8.86 -13.04 -6.13
C TYR A 139 -10.20 -12.65 -6.75
N ALA A 140 -11.06 -13.63 -7.00
CA ALA A 140 -12.33 -13.40 -7.66
C ALA A 140 -13.22 -12.44 -6.85
N PRO A 141 -13.88 -11.45 -7.49
CA PRO A 141 -14.77 -10.55 -6.79
C PRO A 141 -15.98 -11.30 -6.23
N ALA A 142 -16.45 -10.83 -5.07
CA ALA A 142 -17.67 -11.35 -4.48
C ALA A 142 -18.90 -11.05 -5.33
N ARG A 143 -19.86 -11.98 -5.35
CA ARG A 143 -21.15 -11.81 -6.02
C ARG A 143 -22.18 -11.28 -5.02
N ILE A 144 -22.03 -10.02 -4.63
CA ILE A 144 -22.94 -9.35 -3.70
C ILE A 144 -23.49 -8.06 -4.32
N SER A 145 -24.71 -7.71 -3.94
CA SER A 145 -25.21 -6.35 -4.15
C SER A 145 -24.47 -5.38 -3.26
N ARG A 146 -24.44 -4.09 -3.65
CA ARG A 146 -23.89 -3.04 -2.80
C ARG A 146 -24.75 -2.91 -1.54
N LEU A 147 -24.12 -3.05 -0.39
CA LEU A 147 -24.71 -2.88 0.94
C LEU A 147 -24.31 -1.51 1.49
N ARG A 148 -25.27 -0.80 2.09
CA ARG A 148 -25.03 0.46 2.79
C ARG A 148 -25.98 0.55 3.96
N VAL A 149 -25.44 0.59 5.17
CA VAL A 149 -26.21 0.71 6.40
C VAL A 149 -25.64 1.81 7.28
N PRO A 150 -26.47 2.51 8.06
CA PRO A 150 -25.94 3.39 9.11
C PRO A 150 -25.13 2.58 10.12
N THR A 151 -24.04 3.13 10.65
CA THR A 151 -23.13 2.39 11.55
C THR A 151 -23.85 1.88 12.81
N ALA A 152 -24.85 2.60 13.32
CA ALA A 152 -25.70 2.17 14.43
C ALA A 152 -26.41 0.81 14.18
N TYR A 153 -26.77 0.50 12.92
CA TYR A 153 -27.35 -0.79 12.56
C TYR A 153 -26.35 -1.94 12.66
N LEU A 154 -25.05 -1.70 12.46
CA LEU A 154 -24.04 -2.73 12.67
C LEU A 154 -23.86 -3.07 14.14
N ASP A 155 -23.93 -2.07 15.02
CA ASP A 155 -23.77 -2.23 16.46
C ASP A 155 -25.02 -2.83 17.14
N GLY A 156 -26.14 -2.89 16.42
CA GLY A 156 -27.39 -3.47 16.91
C GLY A 156 -28.13 -2.60 17.93
N THR A 157 -27.80 -1.30 18.00
CA THR A 157 -28.39 -0.37 18.97
C THR A 157 -29.63 0.33 18.39
N ASN A 158 -30.77 0.19 19.06
CA ASN A 158 -32.00 0.94 18.76
C ASN A 158 -32.49 0.85 17.31
N THR A 159 -32.50 -0.38 16.75
CA THR A 159 -32.87 -0.62 15.34
C THR A 159 -34.12 -1.48 15.22
N ASP A 160 -34.95 -1.17 14.20
CA ASP A 160 -36.13 -1.98 13.87
C ASP A 160 -35.68 -3.29 13.20
N PRO A 161 -35.88 -4.46 13.85
CA PRO A 161 -35.41 -5.75 13.33
C PRO A 161 -36.11 -6.17 12.03
N LEU A 162 -37.24 -5.58 11.68
CA LEU A 162 -38.01 -5.91 10.47
C LEU A 162 -37.68 -5.00 9.28
N SER A 163 -36.83 -3.99 9.46
CA SER A 163 -36.45 -3.09 8.37
C SER A 163 -35.49 -3.74 7.37
N GLU A 164 -35.54 -3.29 6.10
CA GLU A 164 -34.56 -3.71 5.08
C GLU A 164 -33.11 -3.41 5.49
N LEU A 165 -32.91 -2.31 6.23
CA LEU A 165 -31.60 -1.93 6.76
C LEU A 165 -31.07 -2.95 7.76
N SER A 166 -31.94 -3.54 8.59
CA SER A 166 -31.56 -4.65 9.48
C SER A 166 -31.16 -5.89 8.70
N GLY A 167 -31.89 -6.23 7.62
CA GLY A 167 -31.50 -7.32 6.72
C GLY A 167 -30.13 -7.10 6.06
N GLN A 168 -29.86 -5.88 5.55
CA GLN A 168 -28.54 -5.55 5.01
C GLN A 168 -27.45 -5.59 6.09
N ALA A 169 -27.75 -5.14 7.31
CA ALA A 169 -26.82 -5.17 8.42
C ALA A 169 -26.50 -6.62 8.84
N ASP A 170 -27.48 -7.52 8.82
CA ASP A 170 -27.27 -8.95 9.07
C ASP A 170 -26.32 -9.56 8.02
N VAL A 171 -26.50 -9.25 6.75
CA VAL A 171 -25.59 -9.68 5.67
C VAL A 171 -24.18 -9.12 5.89
N MET A 172 -24.03 -7.83 6.19
CA MET A 172 -22.72 -7.23 6.48
C MET A 172 -22.06 -7.89 7.70
N ARG A 173 -22.80 -8.09 8.79
CA ARG A 173 -22.30 -8.76 10.00
C ARG A 173 -21.93 -10.23 9.73
N HIS A 174 -22.63 -10.91 8.83
CA HIS A 174 -22.25 -12.25 8.37
C HIS A 174 -20.91 -12.22 7.61
N LEU A 175 -20.76 -11.32 6.62
CA LEU A 175 -19.52 -11.16 5.86
C LEU A 175 -18.33 -10.76 6.74
N MET A 176 -18.54 -9.92 7.76
CA MET A 176 -17.48 -9.53 8.70
C MET A 176 -16.93 -10.71 9.52
N ARG A 177 -17.77 -11.72 9.79
CA ARG A 177 -17.40 -12.94 10.51
C ARG A 177 -16.90 -14.06 9.59
N ALA A 178 -17.03 -13.89 8.28
CA ALA A 178 -16.58 -14.89 7.32
C ALA A 178 -15.07 -15.10 7.41
N GLU A 179 -14.67 -16.33 7.12
CA GLU A 179 -13.26 -16.72 7.09
C GLU A 179 -12.50 -15.96 6.01
N ARG A 180 -11.32 -15.46 6.36
CA ARG A 180 -10.52 -14.56 5.51
C ARG A 180 -9.26 -15.28 5.04
N ALA A 181 -9.03 -15.27 3.74
CA ALA A 181 -7.75 -15.61 3.13
C ALA A 181 -6.75 -14.47 3.31
N ALA A 182 -7.21 -13.22 3.17
CA ALA A 182 -6.39 -12.02 3.35
C ALA A 182 -7.21 -10.79 3.75
N VAL A 183 -6.53 -9.79 4.33
CA VAL A 183 -7.07 -8.45 4.55
C VAL A 183 -6.07 -7.43 4.04
N HIS A 184 -6.52 -6.52 3.18
CA HIS A 184 -5.71 -5.42 2.65
C HIS A 184 -6.25 -4.09 3.15
N LYS A 185 -5.41 -3.30 3.82
CA LYS A 185 -5.71 -1.91 4.15
C LYS A 185 -5.01 -1.00 3.17
N ILE A 186 -5.79 -0.31 2.35
CA ILE A 186 -5.31 0.53 1.26
C ILE A 186 -5.55 1.99 1.60
N TYR A 187 -4.55 2.82 1.38
CA TYR A 187 -4.58 4.25 1.62
C TYR A 187 -4.13 5.00 0.37
N ALA A 188 -4.63 6.21 0.24
CA ALA A 188 -4.09 7.21 -0.66
C ALA A 188 -3.49 8.36 0.15
N ALA A 189 -2.42 8.96 -0.37
CA ALA A 189 -1.90 10.20 0.19
C ALA A 189 -1.40 11.13 -0.91
N VAL A 190 -1.49 12.43 -0.62
CA VAL A 190 -0.93 13.49 -1.43
C VAL A 190 -0.04 14.37 -0.56
N ARG A 191 0.99 14.94 -1.18
CA ARG A 191 1.86 15.92 -0.55
C ARG A 191 1.81 17.23 -1.32
N ASN A 192 1.47 18.31 -0.62
CA ASN A 192 1.45 19.66 -1.16
C ASN A 192 2.24 20.59 -0.23
N ASN A 193 3.20 21.35 -0.76
CA ASN A 193 4.07 22.25 0.00
C ASN A 193 4.70 21.60 1.26
N GLY A 194 5.15 20.35 1.14
CA GLY A 194 5.72 19.58 2.24
C GLY A 194 4.70 18.91 3.16
N ASN A 195 3.45 19.40 3.22
CA ASN A 195 2.40 18.83 4.05
C ASN A 195 1.78 17.59 3.39
N ARG A 196 1.76 16.46 4.11
CA ARG A 196 1.21 15.19 3.64
C ARG A 196 -0.17 14.95 4.23
N ARG A 197 -1.17 14.80 3.37
CA ARG A 197 -2.53 14.39 3.74
C ARG A 197 -2.78 12.97 3.28
N ARG A 198 -3.41 12.15 4.11
CA ARG A 198 -3.77 10.76 3.80
C ARG A 198 -5.27 10.53 3.94
N SER A 199 -5.78 9.56 3.20
CA SER A 199 -7.17 9.13 3.30
C SER A 199 -7.39 8.27 4.54
N VAL A 200 -8.66 8.09 4.90
CA VAL A 200 -9.07 6.92 5.69
C VAL A 200 -8.80 5.63 4.88
N PRO A 201 -8.58 4.48 5.52
CA PRO A 201 -8.33 3.25 4.79
C PRO A 201 -9.56 2.75 4.04
N LEU A 202 -9.36 2.33 2.79
CA LEU A 202 -10.21 1.33 2.17
C LEU A 202 -9.80 -0.04 2.69
N THR A 203 -10.76 -0.85 3.13
CA THR A 203 -10.46 -2.22 3.58
C THR A 203 -10.97 -3.21 2.54
N VAL A 204 -10.08 -4.06 2.05
CA VAL A 204 -10.42 -5.13 1.12
C VAL A 204 -10.29 -6.45 1.87
N TYR A 205 -11.33 -7.28 1.82
CA TYR A 205 -11.32 -8.60 2.42
C TYR A 205 -11.38 -9.66 1.33
N ASP A 206 -10.46 -10.61 1.37
CA ASP A 206 -10.50 -11.81 0.54
C ASP A 206 -11.16 -12.91 1.37
N LEU A 207 -12.45 -13.15 1.13
CA LEU A 207 -13.24 -14.11 1.89
C LEU A 207 -13.19 -15.49 1.23
N THR A 208 -12.74 -16.52 1.97
CA THR A 208 -12.45 -17.87 1.45
C THR A 208 -13.57 -18.45 0.57
N ARG A 209 -14.83 -18.16 0.89
CA ARG A 209 -16.02 -18.72 0.22
C ARG A 209 -16.85 -17.70 -0.55
N SER A 210 -16.60 -16.41 -0.35
CA SER A 210 -17.49 -15.34 -0.84
C SER A 210 -16.81 -14.45 -1.88
N GLY A 211 -15.50 -14.55 -2.07
CA GLY A 211 -14.74 -13.69 -2.97
C GLY A 211 -14.26 -12.40 -2.29
N ARG A 212 -13.68 -11.52 -3.09
CA ARG A 212 -13.12 -10.24 -2.67
C ARG A 212 -14.22 -9.20 -2.50
N ILE A 213 -14.28 -8.57 -1.34
CA ILE A 213 -15.16 -7.43 -1.06
C ILE A 213 -14.35 -6.17 -0.75
N LEU A 214 -14.88 -5.03 -1.18
CA LEU A 214 -14.42 -3.71 -0.75
C LEU A 214 -15.35 -3.20 0.35
N ALA A 215 -14.79 -2.77 1.47
CA ALA A 215 -15.51 -2.28 2.63
C ALA A 215 -14.98 -0.92 3.09
N THR A 216 -15.91 -0.05 3.49
CA THR A 216 -15.63 1.20 4.20
C THR A 216 -16.48 1.25 5.46
N CYS A 217 -15.91 1.75 6.56
CA CYS A 217 -16.65 2.01 7.78
C CYS A 217 -16.36 3.45 8.19
N GLY A 218 -17.35 4.31 8.03
CA GLY A 218 -17.33 5.69 8.51
C GLY A 218 -18.12 5.83 9.81
N GLU A 219 -18.13 7.04 10.36
CA GLU A 219 -18.90 7.34 11.58
C GLU A 219 -20.40 7.19 11.36
N GLN A 220 -20.87 7.56 10.16
CA GLN A 220 -22.31 7.59 9.84
C GLN A 220 -22.76 6.34 9.10
N ASP A 221 -21.96 5.83 8.17
CA ASP A 221 -22.31 4.69 7.34
C ASP A 221 -21.18 3.69 7.17
N ALA A 222 -21.58 2.43 7.02
CA ALA A 222 -20.73 1.36 6.56
C ALA A 222 -21.20 0.91 5.18
N THR A 223 -20.26 0.68 4.27
CA THR A 223 -20.55 0.15 2.94
C THR A 223 -19.75 -1.10 2.66
N MET A 224 -20.36 -2.04 1.94
CA MET A 224 -19.69 -3.21 1.37
C MET A 224 -20.14 -3.38 -0.08
N GLY A 225 -19.22 -3.72 -0.95
CA GLY A 225 -19.52 -4.02 -2.35
C GLY A 225 -18.54 -5.01 -2.91
N THR A 226 -18.68 -5.25 -4.21
CA THR A 226 -17.74 -6.05 -4.98
C THR A 226 -16.34 -5.42 -4.88
N GLY A 227 -15.33 -6.26 -4.68
CA GLY A 227 -13.93 -5.82 -4.64
C GLY A 227 -13.19 -6.19 -5.93
N GLY A 228 -13.86 -6.08 -7.07
CA GLY A 228 -13.25 -6.36 -8.36
C GLY A 228 -12.24 -5.28 -8.76
N ARG A 229 -11.40 -5.59 -9.75
CA ARG A 229 -10.38 -4.66 -10.26
C ARG A 229 -10.96 -3.27 -10.58
N THR A 230 -12.06 -3.22 -11.33
CA THR A 230 -12.74 -1.97 -11.71
C THR A 230 -13.26 -1.20 -10.48
N ASP A 231 -13.80 -1.91 -9.48
CA ASP A 231 -14.33 -1.29 -8.26
C ASP A 231 -13.22 -0.65 -7.44
N LEU A 232 -12.11 -1.38 -7.26
CA LEU A 232 -10.94 -0.91 -6.53
C LEU A 232 -10.28 0.28 -7.22
N VAL A 233 -10.08 0.20 -8.54
CA VAL A 233 -9.52 1.30 -9.33
C VAL A 233 -10.41 2.54 -9.22
N GLY A 234 -11.71 2.39 -9.47
CA GLY A 234 -12.64 3.51 -9.39
C GLY A 234 -12.74 4.12 -7.99
N ALA A 235 -12.63 3.31 -6.93
CA ALA A 235 -12.64 3.82 -5.56
C ALA A 235 -11.40 4.65 -5.24
N LEU A 236 -10.21 4.17 -5.61
CA LEU A 236 -8.94 4.87 -5.37
C LEU A 236 -8.81 6.14 -6.21
N ASP A 237 -9.26 6.12 -7.46
CA ASP A 237 -9.25 7.31 -8.31
C ASP A 237 -10.17 8.41 -7.77
N ARG A 238 -11.36 8.04 -7.24
CA ARG A 238 -12.23 8.99 -6.54
C ARG A 238 -11.55 9.62 -5.33
N ILE A 239 -10.82 8.85 -4.53
CA ILE A 239 -10.08 9.38 -3.38
C ILE A 239 -8.96 10.34 -3.84
N LEU A 240 -8.18 9.95 -4.85
CA LEU A 240 -7.11 10.79 -5.38
C LEU A 240 -7.62 12.08 -6.01
N ASN A 241 -8.77 12.05 -6.67
CA ASN A 241 -9.40 13.24 -7.23
C ASN A 241 -10.07 14.11 -6.18
N GLY A 242 -10.66 13.53 -5.12
CA GLY A 242 -11.19 14.30 -3.99
C GLY A 242 -10.14 15.15 -3.29
N PHE A 243 -8.88 14.68 -3.24
CA PHE A 243 -7.78 15.52 -2.78
C PHE A 243 -7.52 16.77 -3.63
N LYS A 244 -7.90 16.80 -4.92
CA LYS A 244 -7.69 17.98 -5.78
C LYS A 244 -8.74 19.06 -5.54
N GLU A 245 -9.96 18.66 -5.21
CA GLU A 245 -11.10 19.57 -5.02
C GLU A 245 -10.98 20.38 -3.72
N ASP A 246 -10.31 19.85 -2.70
CA ASP A 246 -10.00 20.56 -1.44
C ASP A 246 -9.06 21.78 -1.60
N PHE A 247 -8.55 22.04 -2.82
CA PHE A 247 -7.58 23.11 -3.12
C PHE A 247 -8.06 24.09 -4.20
N ALA A 248 -9.31 23.96 -4.68
CA ALA A 248 -9.96 24.91 -5.59
C ALA A 248 -10.83 25.90 -4.80
#